data_AF-A0A8J3QJP9-F1
#
_entry.id   AF-A0A8J3QJP9-F1
#
_cell.length_a   1.000
_cell.length_b   1.000
_cell.length_c   1.000
_cell.angle_alpha   90.00
_cell.angle_beta   90.00
_cell.angle_gamma   90.00
#
_symmetry.space_group_name_H-M   'P 1'
#
loop_
_entity.id
_entity.type
_entity.pdbx_description
1 polymer ?
#
loop_
_entity_poly.entity_id
_entity_poly.type
_entity_poly.pdbx_seq_one_letter_code
_entity_poly.pdbx_strand_id
1 'polypeptide(L)'
;MLSISVQRWLIIPLVASAAVLAVPTAASAKPIQFFEERAEAFWEVPHACADGSTVPGTLLVSTTRAFSAPDTEDPTPTARLQFLAVCPGGFSFSWGAPAVPATITSNRRLKHLTANGTGVARDILGVSHPVTFDVAWQKAGPLERTVNAPGSITKERVQTADGVVTFDGTVLFDGPSNHPTRPAPFIRVDIEK
;
A
#
# COMPACT_ATOMS: atom_id res chain seq x y z
N MET A 1 81.91 -47.36 46.91
CA MET A 1 82.15 -45.93 47.20
C MET A 1 81.04 -45.14 46.53
N LEU A 2 80.03 -44.74 47.32
CA LEU A 2 78.92 -43.88 46.90
C LEU A 2 79.38 -42.42 47.05
N SER A 3 79.21 -41.60 46.02
CA SER A 3 79.38 -40.14 46.12
C SER A 3 78.05 -39.47 45.77
N ILE A 4 77.63 -38.59 46.67
CA ILE A 4 76.40 -37.80 46.62
C ILE A 4 76.70 -36.51 45.85
N SER A 5 75.79 -36.05 44.97
CA SER A 5 75.59 -34.61 44.80
C SER A 5 74.11 -34.29 44.62
N VAL A 6 73.62 -33.44 45.53
CA VAL A 6 72.29 -32.85 45.55
C VAL A 6 72.37 -31.57 44.74
N GLN A 7 71.48 -31.37 43.76
CA GLN A 7 71.17 -30.03 43.31
C GLN A 7 69.67 -29.91 43.04
N ARG A 8 69.06 -29.01 43.82
CA ARG A 8 67.70 -28.49 43.73
C ARG A 8 67.35 -28.13 42.27
N TRP A 9 66.07 -28.09 41.94
CA TRP A 9 65.39 -26.94 41.31
C TRP A 9 63.86 -27.14 41.44
N LEU A 10 63.23 -26.14 42.07
CA LEU A 10 61.78 -25.95 42.12
C LEU A 10 61.31 -25.40 40.78
N ILE A 11 60.33 -26.02 40.14
CA ILE A 11 59.52 -25.36 39.10
C ILE A 11 58.06 -25.72 39.35
N ILE A 12 57.31 -24.72 39.79
CA ILE A 12 55.85 -24.70 39.93
C ILE A 12 55.26 -24.47 38.53
N PRO A 13 54.41 -25.35 37.97
CA PRO A 13 53.67 -25.01 36.77
C PRO A 13 52.48 -24.11 37.12
N LEU A 14 52.54 -22.89 36.57
CA LEU A 14 51.53 -21.85 36.57
C LEU A 14 50.27 -22.33 35.82
N VAL A 15 49.10 -22.14 36.45
CA VAL A 15 47.79 -22.36 35.85
C VAL A 15 47.53 -21.29 34.77
N ALA A 16 47.21 -21.71 33.55
CA ALA A 16 46.68 -20.83 32.50
C ALA A 16 45.29 -21.34 32.08
N SER A 17 44.25 -20.84 32.75
CA SER A 17 42.86 -21.05 32.34
C SER A 17 42.57 -20.22 31.09
N ALA A 18 42.50 -20.86 29.92
CA ALA A 18 42.06 -20.22 28.70
C ALA A 18 40.54 -19.98 28.76
N ALA A 19 40.13 -18.74 29.06
CA ALA A 19 38.77 -18.29 28.89
C ALA A 19 38.47 -18.19 27.38
N VAL A 20 37.72 -19.15 26.85
CA VAL A 20 37.17 -19.07 25.50
C VAL A 20 36.11 -17.97 25.50
N LEU A 21 36.45 -16.82 24.93
CA LEU A 21 35.50 -15.77 24.59
C LEU A 21 34.54 -16.34 23.53
N ALA A 22 33.35 -16.76 23.97
CA ALA A 22 32.24 -17.00 23.07
C ALA A 22 31.88 -15.65 22.43
N VAL A 23 32.27 -15.46 21.17
CA VAL A 23 31.75 -14.37 20.34
C VAL A 23 30.24 -14.56 20.29
N PRO A 24 29.41 -13.63 20.77
CA PRO A 24 27.99 -13.74 20.52
C PRO A 24 27.84 -13.60 19.02
N THR A 25 27.40 -14.67 18.35
CA THR A 25 26.83 -14.58 17.01
C THR A 25 25.65 -13.63 17.13
N ALA A 26 25.88 -12.35 16.82
CA ALA A 26 24.82 -11.40 16.58
C ALA A 26 24.03 -11.99 15.41
N ALA A 27 22.89 -12.59 15.70
CA ALA A 27 21.89 -12.83 14.68
C ALA A 27 21.55 -11.45 14.12
N SER A 28 22.08 -11.11 12.94
CA SER A 28 21.58 -9.96 12.20
C SER A 28 20.09 -10.19 12.01
N ALA A 29 19.29 -9.48 12.80
CA ALA A 29 17.86 -9.40 12.57
C ALA A 29 17.70 -8.95 11.10
N LYS A 30 16.99 -9.75 10.30
CA LYS A 30 16.61 -9.28 8.98
C LYS A 30 15.85 -7.97 9.17
N PRO A 31 16.16 -6.92 8.39
CA PRO A 31 15.40 -5.68 8.47
C PRO A 31 13.91 -5.99 8.31
N ILE A 32 13.07 -5.37 9.14
CA ILE A 32 11.61 -5.51 9.04
C ILE A 32 11.21 -4.83 7.74
N GLN A 33 10.66 -5.60 6.80
CA GLN A 33 10.15 -5.05 5.55
C GLN A 33 8.68 -4.72 5.72
N PHE A 34 8.30 -3.50 5.38
CA PHE A 34 6.90 -3.08 5.32
C PHE A 34 6.49 -2.95 3.86
N PHE A 35 5.27 -3.37 3.55
CA PHE A 35 4.71 -3.33 2.21
C PHE A 35 3.37 -2.58 2.26
N GLU A 36 3.21 -1.58 1.39
CA GLU A 36 1.94 -0.92 1.13
C GLU A 36 1.54 -1.18 -0.33
N GLU A 37 0.39 -1.82 -0.56
CA GLU A 37 -0.22 -1.99 -1.88
C GLU A 37 -1.36 -1.00 -2.06
N ARG A 38 -1.31 -0.23 -3.15
CA ARG A 38 -2.33 0.76 -3.51
C ARG A 38 -2.85 0.53 -4.93
N ALA A 39 -4.16 0.62 -5.11
CA ALA A 39 -4.76 0.68 -6.44
C ALA A 39 -5.69 1.89 -6.53
N GLU A 40 -5.62 2.63 -7.64
CA GLU A 40 -6.41 3.86 -7.82
C GLU A 40 -7.12 3.87 -9.17
N ALA A 41 -8.36 4.37 -9.15
CA ALA A 41 -9.15 4.57 -10.34
C ALA A 41 -10.09 5.77 -10.16
N PHE A 42 -10.45 6.40 -11.27
CA PHE A 42 -11.30 7.59 -11.29
C PHE A 42 -12.51 7.36 -12.20
N TRP A 43 -13.71 7.65 -11.70
CA TRP A 43 -14.94 7.66 -12.47
C TRP A 43 -15.38 9.09 -12.72
N GLU A 44 -15.98 9.30 -13.89
CA GLU A 44 -16.77 10.49 -14.13
C GLU A 44 -18.17 10.30 -13.51
N VAL A 45 -18.64 11.31 -12.79
CA VAL A 45 -19.96 11.30 -12.13
C VAL A 45 -20.73 12.55 -12.52
N PRO A 46 -22.01 12.45 -12.90
CA PRO A 46 -22.84 13.63 -13.09
C PRO A 46 -23.10 14.30 -11.73
N HIS A 47 -22.86 15.60 -11.62
CA HIS A 47 -23.14 16.39 -10.41
C HIS A 47 -24.10 17.55 -10.73
N ALA A 48 -25.22 17.60 -10.01
CA ALA A 48 -26.18 18.68 -10.12
C ALA A 48 -25.74 19.88 -9.25
N CYS A 49 -25.58 21.03 -9.88
CA CYS A 49 -25.22 22.28 -9.24
C CYS A 49 -26.46 23.04 -8.74
N ALA A 50 -26.25 23.95 -7.79
CA ALA A 50 -27.33 24.75 -7.18
C ALA A 50 -28.05 25.68 -8.19
N ASP A 51 -27.39 26.05 -9.28
CA ASP A 51 -27.97 26.84 -10.37
C ASP A 51 -28.82 26.00 -11.35
N GLY A 52 -28.96 24.70 -11.08
CA GLY A 52 -29.68 23.75 -11.92
C GLY A 52 -28.86 23.16 -13.07
N SER A 53 -27.61 23.59 -13.26
CA SER A 53 -26.72 22.97 -14.23
C SER A 53 -26.24 21.59 -13.77
N THR A 54 -25.77 20.76 -14.71
CA THR A 54 -25.08 19.50 -14.41
C THR A 54 -23.67 19.57 -14.98
N VAL A 55 -22.69 19.24 -14.14
CA VAL A 55 -21.26 19.26 -14.50
C VAL A 55 -20.65 17.87 -14.33
N PRO A 56 -19.60 17.53 -15.09
CA PRO A 56 -18.83 16.32 -14.86
C PRO A 56 -18.00 16.48 -13.58
N GLY A 57 -18.25 15.61 -12.60
CA GLY A 57 -17.44 15.43 -11.41
C GLY A 57 -16.49 14.23 -11.55
N THR A 58 -15.55 14.14 -10.62
CA THR A 58 -14.61 13.04 -10.47
C THR A 58 -14.89 12.30 -9.17
N LEU A 59 -14.99 10.98 -9.23
CA LEU A 59 -14.97 10.09 -8.07
C LEU A 59 -13.71 9.22 -8.11
N LEU A 60 -12.87 9.32 -7.08
CA LEU A 60 -11.71 8.45 -6.85
C LEU A 60 -12.12 7.28 -5.95
N VAL A 61 -11.76 6.07 -6.37
CA VAL A 61 -11.65 4.89 -5.50
C VAL A 61 -10.16 4.54 -5.39
N SER A 62 -9.61 4.65 -4.18
CA SER A 62 -8.21 4.33 -3.88
C SER A 62 -8.17 3.29 -2.77
N THR A 63 -7.65 2.10 -3.04
CA THR A 63 -7.56 1.00 -2.08
C THR A 63 -6.19 0.97 -1.44
N THR A 64 -6.09 0.65 -0.16
CA THR A 64 -4.82 0.51 0.56
C THR A 64 -4.80 -0.78 1.34
N ARG A 65 -3.71 -1.55 1.17
CA ARG A 65 -3.37 -2.69 2.01
C ARG A 65 -1.96 -2.52 2.58
N ALA A 66 -1.80 -2.84 3.86
CA ALA A 66 -0.53 -2.79 4.56
C ALA A 66 -0.19 -4.17 5.16
N PHE A 67 1.00 -4.69 4.89
CA PHE A 67 1.41 -6.01 5.36
C PHE A 67 2.93 -6.14 5.57
N SER A 68 3.33 -7.09 6.42
CA SER A 68 4.73 -7.34 6.80
C SER A 68 5.49 -8.27 5.86
N ALA A 69 4.79 -8.96 4.96
CA ALA A 69 5.38 -9.78 3.91
C ALA A 69 4.40 -9.96 2.75
N PRO A 70 4.86 -10.19 1.49
CA PRO A 70 3.99 -10.28 0.31
C PRO A 70 2.90 -11.36 0.34
N ASP A 71 3.05 -12.36 1.20
CA ASP A 71 2.10 -13.47 1.36
C ASP A 71 1.31 -13.37 2.69
N THR A 72 1.44 -12.26 3.42
CA THR A 72 0.66 -11.97 4.63
C THR A 72 -0.58 -11.18 4.25
N GLU A 73 -1.73 -11.58 4.80
CA GLU A 73 -2.98 -10.85 4.61
C GLU A 73 -3.01 -9.58 5.49
N ASP A 74 -3.50 -8.48 4.95
CA ASP A 74 -3.81 -7.29 5.74
C ASP A 74 -5.07 -7.57 6.57
N PRO A 75 -5.04 -7.46 7.91
CA PRO A 75 -6.23 -7.68 8.73
C PRO A 75 -7.27 -6.55 8.61
N THR A 76 -6.88 -5.36 8.12
CA THR A 76 -7.74 -4.17 8.06
C THR A 76 -7.58 -3.41 6.73
N PRO A 77 -7.84 -4.06 5.58
CA PRO A 77 -7.84 -3.39 4.28
C PRO A 77 -8.85 -2.24 4.24
N THR A 78 -8.45 -1.14 3.62
CA THR A 78 -9.29 0.06 3.52
C THR A 78 -9.35 0.61 2.11
N ALA A 79 -10.39 1.38 1.83
CA ALA A 79 -10.46 2.24 0.66
C ALA A 79 -10.68 3.69 1.06
N ARG A 80 -10.29 4.59 0.18
CA ARG A 80 -10.54 6.02 0.23
C ARG A 80 -11.41 6.39 -0.95
N LEU A 81 -12.51 7.08 -0.65
CA LEU A 81 -13.48 7.55 -1.63
C LEU A 81 -13.44 9.06 -1.65
N GLN A 82 -13.06 9.67 -2.76
CA GLN A 82 -12.98 11.14 -2.86
C GLN A 82 -13.78 11.64 -4.06
N PHE A 83 -14.59 12.67 -3.84
CA PHE A 83 -15.39 13.31 -4.87
C PHE A 83 -14.89 14.73 -5.17
N LEU A 84 -15.08 15.20 -6.40
CA LEU A 84 -14.78 16.58 -6.80
C LEU A 84 -15.64 16.97 -7.98
N ALA A 85 -16.38 18.06 -7.88
CA ALA A 85 -17.06 18.70 -9.00
C ALA A 85 -16.82 20.21 -8.99
N VAL A 86 -16.98 20.86 -10.14
CA VAL A 86 -16.77 22.31 -10.26
C VAL A 86 -18.01 22.93 -10.87
N CYS A 87 -18.80 23.64 -10.05
CA CYS A 87 -20.03 24.29 -10.47
C CYS A 87 -19.78 25.72 -10.95
N PRO A 88 -20.69 26.31 -11.75
CA PRO A 88 -20.67 27.74 -12.01
C PRO A 88 -20.73 28.52 -10.68
N GLY A 89 -19.78 29.44 -10.46
CA GLY A 89 -19.69 30.23 -9.23
C GLY A 89 -18.78 29.66 -8.13
N GLY A 90 -18.19 28.46 -8.30
CA GLY A 90 -17.18 27.94 -7.36
C GLY A 90 -16.98 26.42 -7.39
N PHE A 91 -16.01 25.95 -6.61
CA PHE A 91 -15.68 24.52 -6.52
C PHE A 91 -16.61 23.80 -5.55
N SER A 92 -17.13 22.63 -5.92
CA SER A 92 -17.69 21.64 -5.00
C SER A 92 -16.61 20.58 -4.70
N PHE A 93 -15.79 20.80 -3.68
CA PHE A 93 -14.72 19.88 -3.30
C PHE A 93 -15.17 18.90 -2.20
N SER A 94 -14.93 17.59 -2.35
CA SER A 94 -15.07 16.65 -1.23
C SER A 94 -13.72 16.27 -0.64
N TRP A 95 -13.61 16.35 0.69
CA TRP A 95 -12.61 15.59 1.42
C TRP A 95 -13.19 14.19 1.62
N GLY A 96 -12.57 13.19 0.99
CA GLY A 96 -13.00 11.81 1.13
C GLY A 96 -12.97 11.35 2.58
N ALA A 97 -13.90 10.47 2.98
CA ALA A 97 -13.75 9.75 4.24
C ALA A 97 -12.34 9.11 4.27
N PRO A 98 -11.53 9.33 5.32
CA PRO A 98 -10.10 9.02 5.29
C PRO A 98 -9.82 7.54 5.09
N ALA A 99 -10.74 6.67 5.52
CA ALA A 99 -10.70 5.23 5.27
C ALA A 99 -12.11 4.64 5.45
N VAL A 100 -12.52 3.77 4.53
CA VAL A 100 -13.71 2.90 4.66
C VAL A 100 -13.27 1.44 4.61
N PRO A 101 -13.88 0.54 5.39
CA PRO A 101 -13.59 -0.88 5.28
C PRO A 101 -13.83 -1.37 3.85
N ALA A 102 -12.91 -2.20 3.33
CA ALA A 102 -13.01 -2.76 1.99
C ALA A 102 -12.55 -4.22 2.00
N THR A 103 -13.19 -5.08 1.22
CA THR A 103 -12.63 -6.40 0.93
C THR A 103 -11.70 -6.24 -0.27
N ILE A 104 -10.42 -6.57 -0.12
CA ILE A 104 -9.44 -6.44 -1.21
C ILE A 104 -8.73 -7.77 -1.43
N THR A 105 -8.66 -8.22 -2.68
CA THR A 105 -7.91 -9.41 -3.08
C THR A 105 -6.95 -9.03 -4.19
N SER A 106 -5.66 -9.33 -4.01
CA SER A 106 -4.62 -9.04 -5.00
C SER A 106 -3.85 -10.31 -5.32
N ASN A 107 -3.37 -10.41 -6.56
CA ASN A 107 -2.47 -11.47 -6.97
C ASN A 107 -1.00 -11.04 -6.93
N ARG A 108 -0.11 -12.03 -7.00
CA ARG A 108 1.32 -11.76 -7.05
C ARG A 108 1.68 -10.92 -8.28
N ARG A 109 2.57 -9.94 -8.06
CA ARG A 109 3.18 -9.07 -9.09
C ARG A 109 2.24 -8.04 -9.71
N LEU A 110 1.22 -7.57 -8.99
CA LEU A 110 0.38 -6.43 -9.40
C LEU A 110 -0.33 -6.66 -10.73
N LYS A 111 -0.73 -7.90 -11.04
CA LYS A 111 -1.40 -8.21 -12.31
C LYS A 111 -2.91 -8.03 -12.22
N HIS A 112 -3.44 -8.24 -11.03
CA HIS A 112 -4.87 -8.19 -10.76
C HIS A 112 -5.11 -7.82 -9.30
N LEU A 113 -6.05 -6.92 -9.07
CA LEU A 113 -6.58 -6.59 -7.76
C LEU A 113 -8.08 -6.38 -7.89
N THR A 114 -8.87 -6.98 -7.00
CA THR A 114 -10.30 -6.71 -6.87
C THR A 114 -10.57 -6.06 -5.52
N ALA A 115 -11.47 -5.09 -5.48
CA ALA A 115 -11.91 -4.49 -4.23
C ALA A 115 -13.41 -4.22 -4.25
N ASN A 116 -14.07 -4.48 -3.13
CA ASN A 116 -15.45 -4.08 -2.91
C ASN A 116 -15.65 -3.42 -1.55
N GLY A 117 -16.64 -2.56 -1.47
CA GLY A 117 -16.99 -1.87 -0.24
C GLY A 117 -18.07 -0.80 -0.42
N THR A 118 -18.40 -0.16 0.68
CA THR A 118 -19.40 0.90 0.74
C THR A 118 -18.90 2.04 1.64
N GLY A 119 -19.22 3.28 1.28
CA GLY A 119 -18.78 4.43 2.04
C GLY A 119 -19.52 5.71 1.68
N VAL A 120 -18.98 6.83 2.14
CA VAL A 120 -19.56 8.16 1.92
C VAL A 120 -18.45 9.12 1.46
N ALA A 121 -18.70 9.83 0.36
CA ALA A 121 -17.94 11.01 -0.02
C ALA A 121 -18.71 12.27 0.45
N ARG A 122 -18.04 13.27 1.02
CA ARG A 122 -18.69 14.50 1.52
C ARG A 122 -18.24 15.74 0.79
N ASP A 123 -19.13 16.46 0.10
CA ASP A 123 -18.77 17.72 -0.58
C ASP A 123 -18.48 18.88 0.40
N ILE A 124 -18.12 20.06 -0.11
CA ILE A 124 -17.80 21.24 0.73
C ILE A 124 -19.02 21.81 1.45
N LEU A 125 -20.22 21.50 0.95
CA LEU A 125 -21.47 21.91 1.58
C LEU A 125 -21.83 20.96 2.72
N GLY A 126 -21.03 19.91 2.95
CA GLY A 126 -21.25 18.88 3.95
C GLY A 126 -22.26 17.82 3.51
N VAL A 127 -22.73 17.87 2.26
CA VAL A 127 -23.65 16.89 1.69
C VAL A 127 -22.93 15.55 1.57
N SER A 128 -23.60 14.50 2.01
CA SER A 128 -23.07 13.15 2.03
C SER A 128 -23.58 12.36 0.83
N HIS A 129 -22.65 11.86 0.03
CA HIS A 129 -22.90 11.06 -1.16
C HIS A 129 -22.60 9.60 -0.85
N PRO A 130 -23.61 8.71 -0.72
CA PRO A 130 -23.37 7.28 -0.57
C PRO A 130 -22.70 6.71 -1.82
N VAL A 131 -21.70 5.87 -1.59
CA VAL A 131 -20.93 5.21 -2.64
C VAL A 131 -20.83 3.72 -2.36
N THR A 132 -21.07 2.91 -3.38
CA THR A 132 -20.71 1.48 -3.38
C THR A 132 -19.75 1.22 -4.53
N PHE A 133 -18.81 0.32 -4.34
CA PHE A 133 -17.84 -0.04 -5.37
C PHE A 133 -17.61 -1.55 -5.36
N ASP A 134 -17.47 -2.11 -6.55
CA ASP A 134 -16.97 -3.45 -6.83
C ASP A 134 -16.12 -3.36 -8.10
N VAL A 135 -14.80 -3.28 -7.93
CA VAL A 135 -13.85 -2.85 -8.96
C VAL A 135 -12.71 -3.85 -9.07
N ALA A 136 -12.30 -4.14 -10.30
CA ALA A 136 -11.12 -4.90 -10.65
C ALA A 136 -10.11 -4.04 -11.42
N TRP A 137 -8.87 -4.00 -10.96
CA TRP A 137 -7.73 -3.49 -11.69
C TRP A 137 -7.01 -4.64 -12.38
N GLN A 138 -6.92 -4.61 -13.69
CA GLN A 138 -6.35 -5.68 -14.50
C GLN A 138 -5.66 -5.16 -15.75
N LYS A 139 -4.46 -5.67 -16.04
CA LYS A 139 -3.77 -5.48 -17.32
C LYS A 139 -2.69 -6.53 -17.46
N ALA A 140 -2.60 -7.11 -18.66
CA ALA A 140 -1.49 -7.98 -19.03
C ALA A 140 -0.27 -7.13 -19.42
N GLY A 141 0.92 -7.46 -18.89
CA GLY A 141 2.17 -6.79 -19.27
C GLY A 141 3.28 -6.86 -18.22
N PRO A 142 4.51 -6.41 -18.54
CA PRO A 142 5.59 -6.26 -17.57
C PRO A 142 5.29 -5.18 -16.53
N LEU A 143 6.08 -5.09 -15.45
CA LEU A 143 6.05 -3.91 -14.58
C LEU A 143 6.57 -2.72 -15.39
N GLU A 144 5.93 -1.57 -15.27
CA GLU A 144 6.28 -0.39 -16.07
C GLU A 144 7.29 0.51 -15.34
N ARG A 145 7.25 0.55 -14.00
CA ARG A 145 8.14 1.40 -13.21
C ARG A 145 8.68 0.69 -11.97
N THR A 146 9.98 0.85 -11.73
CA THR A 146 10.65 0.48 -10.48
C THR A 146 11.60 1.60 -10.08
N VAL A 147 11.38 2.16 -8.89
CA VAL A 147 12.24 3.21 -8.31
C VAL A 147 12.92 2.62 -7.09
N ASN A 148 14.25 2.73 -7.01
CA ASN A 148 15.02 2.34 -5.84
C ASN A 148 15.53 3.61 -5.17
N ALA A 149 15.17 3.81 -3.90
CA ALA A 149 15.68 4.88 -3.06
C ALA A 149 16.40 4.27 -1.84
N PRO A 150 17.26 5.03 -1.14
CA PRO A 150 17.79 4.58 0.15
C PRO A 150 16.64 4.24 1.09
N GLY A 151 16.57 2.98 1.55
CA GLY A 151 15.51 2.52 2.46
C GLY A 151 14.18 2.13 1.81
N SER A 152 13.96 2.33 0.50
CA SER A 152 12.69 1.96 -0.12
C SER A 152 12.76 1.51 -1.59
N ILE A 153 11.75 0.74 -2.01
CA ILE A 153 11.52 0.35 -3.41
C ILE A 153 10.06 0.59 -3.75
N THR A 154 9.80 1.34 -4.81
CA THR A 154 8.45 1.49 -5.38
C THR A 154 8.34 0.71 -6.68
N LYS A 155 7.29 -0.09 -6.83
CA LYS A 155 6.94 -0.80 -8.07
C LYS A 155 5.54 -0.40 -8.50
N GLU A 156 5.35 -0.05 -9.76
CA GLU A 156 4.07 0.43 -10.28
C GLU A 156 3.78 -0.18 -11.64
N ARG A 157 2.49 -0.39 -11.91
CA ARG A 157 1.97 -0.82 -13.20
C ARG A 157 0.65 -0.09 -13.47
N VAL A 158 0.56 0.56 -14.64
CA VAL A 158 -0.71 1.06 -15.17
C VAL A 158 -1.63 -0.12 -15.47
N GLN A 159 -2.89 0.01 -15.11
CA GLN A 159 -3.92 -1.01 -15.24
C GLN A 159 -5.04 -0.52 -16.16
N THR A 160 -5.99 -1.41 -16.43
CA THR A 160 -7.38 -1.04 -16.71
C THR A 160 -8.16 -1.26 -15.42
N ALA A 161 -9.06 -0.35 -15.06
CA ALA A 161 -10.00 -0.56 -13.97
C ALA A 161 -11.38 -0.76 -14.57
N ASP A 162 -12.01 -1.89 -14.25
CA ASP A 162 -13.36 -2.24 -14.69
C ASP A 162 -14.19 -2.58 -13.45
N GLY A 163 -15.49 -2.35 -13.48
CA GLY A 163 -16.36 -2.71 -12.37
C GLY A 163 -17.62 -1.87 -12.29
N VAL A 164 -18.32 -2.02 -11.17
CA VAL A 164 -19.56 -1.29 -10.88
C VAL A 164 -19.28 -0.33 -9.74
N VAL A 165 -19.52 0.96 -9.96
CA VAL A 165 -19.51 1.98 -8.91
C VAL A 165 -20.88 2.63 -8.87
N THR A 166 -21.50 2.71 -7.70
CA THR A 166 -22.75 3.45 -7.53
C THR A 166 -22.45 4.72 -6.76
N PHE A 167 -22.89 5.87 -7.26
CA PHE A 167 -22.77 7.18 -6.61
C PHE A 167 -24.15 7.83 -6.54
N ASP A 168 -24.64 8.16 -5.34
CA ASP A 168 -26.00 8.69 -5.13
C ASP A 168 -27.10 7.81 -5.75
N GLY A 169 -26.92 6.49 -5.74
CA GLY A 169 -27.85 5.54 -6.37
C GLY A 169 -27.73 5.44 -7.90
N THR A 170 -26.93 6.29 -8.53
CA THR A 170 -26.63 6.21 -9.97
C THR A 170 -25.52 5.19 -10.19
N VAL A 171 -25.80 4.17 -11.01
CA VAL A 171 -24.80 3.17 -11.37
C VAL A 171 -23.92 3.71 -12.49
N LEU A 172 -22.63 3.76 -12.21
CA LEU A 172 -21.57 4.14 -13.12
C LEU A 172 -20.96 2.86 -13.67
N PHE A 173 -21.07 2.70 -14.97
CA PHE A 173 -20.36 1.68 -15.73
C PHE A 173 -19.40 2.42 -16.64
N ASP A 174 -18.11 2.10 -16.60
CA ASP A 174 -17.35 1.87 -17.84
C ASP A 174 -15.90 1.44 -17.58
N GLY A 175 -15.36 0.73 -18.58
CA GLY A 175 -13.99 0.20 -18.64
C GLY A 175 -12.96 1.22 -19.16
N PRO A 176 -11.97 0.82 -19.99
CA PRO A 176 -10.52 1.13 -19.95
C PRO A 176 -10.02 2.60 -19.91
N SER A 177 -10.90 3.58 -19.83
CA SER A 177 -10.62 4.99 -19.72
C SER A 177 -11.39 5.58 -18.54
N ASN A 178 -10.89 5.31 -17.32
CA ASN A 178 -11.15 6.15 -16.16
C ASN A 178 -11.11 7.64 -16.54
N HIS A 179 -11.92 8.45 -15.84
CA HIS A 179 -12.14 9.89 -16.04
C HIS A 179 -11.12 10.56 -17.01
N PRO A 180 -11.55 11.13 -18.15
CA PRO A 180 -10.71 11.37 -19.34
C PRO A 180 -9.50 12.29 -19.14
N THR A 181 -9.50 13.08 -18.06
CA THR A 181 -8.44 14.02 -17.69
C THR A 181 -7.66 13.64 -16.43
N ARG A 182 -7.95 12.47 -15.84
CA ARG A 182 -7.26 11.96 -14.65
C ARG A 182 -6.16 10.97 -15.03
N PRO A 183 -5.20 10.73 -14.13
CA PRO A 183 -4.21 9.68 -14.33
C PRO A 183 -4.89 8.33 -14.63
N ALA A 184 -4.26 7.54 -15.50
CA ALA A 184 -4.70 6.18 -15.78
C ALA A 184 -4.72 5.33 -14.49
N PRO A 185 -5.62 4.34 -14.39
CA PRO A 185 -5.64 3.45 -13.25
C PRO A 185 -4.29 2.75 -13.07
N PHE A 186 -3.93 2.44 -11.83
CA PHE A 186 -2.68 1.74 -11.55
C PHE A 186 -2.78 0.85 -10.31
N ILE A 187 -1.85 -0.08 -10.19
CA ILE A 187 -1.49 -0.74 -8.92
C ILE A 187 -0.03 -0.39 -8.62
N ARG A 188 0.24 0.01 -7.38
CA ARG A 188 1.57 0.32 -6.84
C ARG A 188 1.83 -0.48 -5.59
N VAL A 189 3.06 -0.94 -5.41
CA VAL A 189 3.56 -1.44 -4.12
C VAL A 189 4.80 -0.66 -3.72
N ASP A 190 4.77 -0.16 -2.50
CA ASP A 190 5.88 0.50 -1.82
C ASP A 190 6.46 -0.47 -0.78
N ILE A 191 7.78 -0.66 -0.80
CA ILE A 191 8.51 -1.58 0.08
C ILE A 191 9.51 -0.78 0.90
N GLU A 192 9.38 -0.77 2.21
CA GLU A 192 10.34 -0.16 3.14
C GLU A 192 11.31 -1.22 3.69
N LYS A 193 12.58 -0.85 3.89
CA LYS A 193 13.68 -1.74 4.31
C LYS A 193 14.27 -1.34 5.65
#